data_AF-A0A8T7J7R7-F1
#
_entry.id   AF-A0A8T7J7R7-F1
#
_cell.length_a   1.000
_cell.length_b   1.000
_cell.length_c   1.000
_cell.angle_alpha   90.00
_cell.angle_beta   90.00
_cell.angle_gamma   90.00
#
_symmetry.space_group_name_H-M   'P 1'
#
loop_
_entity.id
_entity.type
_entity.pdbx_description
1 polymer ?
#
loop_
_entity_poly.entity_id
_entity_poly.type
_entity_poly.pdbx_seq_one_letter_code
_entity_poly.pdbx_strand_id
1 'polypeptide(L)'
;MLKAPLALITILFIGSVQAQTAAPSVEAIQADITNKQTEYDNYSVALQTQMNQVTQMKQQLSNLREQSAKLDREKALALEEMNSQFQRMIDDPSLDIAAARLAYTEAVNAHKQNKIDIQNQLIAVQEKEQEVATIRVSKHALLNSLESLKEKYNHARVERLYKEFNKSGTLSVQQTLDCDLEEVISDCIRRTEQLAKQKASKRYLDKIFTELSESNAASQKRNESDTSVKVQSINITNKGFSGNAKYTVAMDVSLKGNLTRIQACQLLDLSQRYCVEYPADSESAQNEAKQQKKTKYDANLMYELTVRSNVFDDEVFIDGVSYGSTKMSVMLPAGEHSIEVLKLGYQPYVENIELTENQTLRVNLKKDTQSFAKGERIQDILNNDKQGPTLIAIPAGGFQMGDITGRGLDNERPVVSYKIESSFGIGEKEITVKEFSAFVSATNYVTEAEKNRGCAFYGSSEPQYDTQMNWRNPGYEQTDEHPVVCVTLSDAKAYVDWLSLSSDKTYRLPTEGEWEYAARAGTETDFWWGTYIGNNNANCGWCGSKWSNKSSAPVASFKRNGFGLYDVIGNVWEWTDSGSEVVSVVRGGAWNFAPSLARVSTRLEIASDFRSNYIGFRVTRER
;
A
#
# COMPACT_ATOMS: atom_id res chain seq x y z
N MET A 1 -3.53 -71.07 -33.78
CA MET A 1 -2.67 -69.88 -33.97
C MET A 1 -3.26 -69.05 -35.10
N LEU A 2 -4.08 -68.06 -34.76
CA LEU A 2 -4.63 -67.09 -35.71
C LEU A 2 -4.40 -65.67 -35.16
N LYS A 3 -3.86 -64.81 -36.02
CA LYS A 3 -3.54 -63.39 -35.79
C LYS A 3 -4.84 -62.57 -35.68
N ALA A 4 -4.89 -61.64 -34.73
CA ALA A 4 -5.84 -60.53 -34.68
C ALA A 4 -5.09 -59.19 -34.88
N PRO A 5 -5.67 -58.18 -35.56
CA PRO A 5 -4.96 -56.97 -35.97
C PRO A 5 -5.05 -55.83 -34.93
N LEU A 6 -4.01 -54.99 -34.91
CA LEU A 6 -3.92 -53.73 -34.17
C LEU A 6 -4.97 -52.73 -34.68
N ALA A 7 -5.76 -52.15 -33.77
CA ALA A 7 -6.59 -50.98 -34.03
C ALA A 7 -5.81 -49.70 -33.67
N LEU A 8 -5.63 -48.81 -34.65
CA LEU A 8 -5.11 -47.46 -34.51
C LEU A 8 -6.17 -46.60 -33.79
N ILE A 9 -5.83 -46.05 -32.62
CA ILE A 9 -6.64 -45.04 -31.93
C ILE A 9 -6.22 -43.67 -32.47
N THR A 10 -7.08 -43.05 -33.26
CA THR A 10 -6.93 -41.68 -33.74
C THR A 10 -7.25 -40.72 -32.60
N ILE A 11 -6.24 -40.07 -32.03
CA ILE A 11 -6.40 -39.02 -31.02
C ILE A 11 -6.87 -37.75 -31.73
N LEU A 12 -8.16 -37.40 -31.59
CA LEU A 12 -8.66 -36.07 -31.95
C LEU A 12 -8.11 -35.05 -30.95
N PHE A 13 -7.20 -34.20 -31.41
CA PHE A 13 -6.86 -32.95 -30.74
C PHE A 13 -8.06 -32.01 -30.80
N ILE A 14 -8.81 -31.92 -29.70
CA ILE A 14 -9.76 -30.83 -29.48
C ILE A 14 -8.92 -29.67 -28.94
N GLY A 15 -8.55 -28.74 -29.82
CA GLY A 15 -7.94 -27.48 -29.42
C GLY A 15 -8.92 -26.69 -28.56
N SER A 16 -8.57 -26.46 -27.29
CA SER A 16 -9.28 -25.53 -26.43
C SER A 16 -9.07 -24.11 -26.96
N VAL A 17 -10.11 -23.58 -27.60
CA VAL A 17 -10.19 -22.15 -27.90
C VAL A 17 -10.34 -21.45 -26.55
N GLN A 18 -9.26 -20.86 -26.04
CA GLN A 18 -9.34 -19.87 -24.97
C GLN A 18 -10.17 -18.70 -25.50
N ALA A 19 -11.44 -18.65 -25.09
CA ALA A 19 -12.26 -17.47 -25.26
C ALA A 19 -11.58 -16.33 -24.49
N GLN A 20 -10.97 -15.38 -25.21
CA GLN A 20 -10.62 -14.08 -24.66
C GLN A 20 -11.93 -13.43 -24.21
N THR A 21 -12.19 -13.49 -22.91
CA THR A 21 -13.32 -12.78 -22.30
C THR A 21 -13.10 -11.29 -22.56
N ALA A 22 -14.07 -10.66 -23.23
CA ALA A 22 -14.04 -9.22 -23.41
C ALA A 22 -13.93 -8.53 -22.04
N ALA A 23 -13.09 -7.49 -21.93
CA ALA A 23 -12.98 -6.73 -20.69
C ALA A 23 -14.38 -6.24 -20.25
N PRO A 24 -14.73 -6.36 -18.96
CA PRO A 24 -16.06 -6.03 -18.47
C PRO A 24 -16.40 -4.57 -18.78
N SER A 25 -17.67 -4.30 -19.11
CA SER A 25 -18.13 -2.93 -19.33
C SER A 25 -18.09 -2.12 -18.04
N VAL A 26 -18.09 -0.79 -18.17
CA VAL A 26 -18.14 0.12 -17.01
C VAL A 26 -19.37 -0.16 -16.14
N GLU A 27 -20.51 -0.48 -16.77
CA GLU A 27 -21.76 -0.82 -16.10
C GLU A 27 -21.65 -2.15 -15.32
N ALA A 28 -20.98 -3.15 -15.90
CA ALA A 28 -20.75 -4.42 -15.23
C ALA A 28 -19.87 -4.24 -13.98
N ILE A 29 -18.77 -3.47 -14.10
CA ILE A 29 -17.91 -3.16 -12.94
C ILE A 29 -18.68 -2.37 -11.87
N GLN A 30 -19.55 -1.43 -12.26
CA GLN A 30 -20.38 -0.68 -11.32
C GLN A 30 -21.38 -1.59 -10.57
N ALA A 31 -21.97 -2.56 -11.26
CA ALA A 31 -22.82 -3.56 -10.63
C ALA A 31 -22.03 -4.42 -9.65
N ASP A 32 -20.83 -4.85 -10.02
CA ASP A 32 -19.92 -5.61 -9.13
C ASP A 32 -19.53 -4.80 -7.89
N ILE A 33 -19.21 -3.51 -8.04
CA ILE A 33 -18.96 -2.60 -6.90
C ILE A 33 -20.15 -2.58 -5.95
N THR A 34 -21.36 -2.47 -6.50
CA THR A 34 -22.59 -2.38 -5.70
C THR A 34 -22.83 -3.67 -4.93
N ASN A 35 -22.69 -4.83 -5.60
CA ASN A 35 -22.81 -6.14 -4.97
C ASN A 35 -21.74 -6.34 -3.87
N LYS A 36 -20.50 -5.98 -4.15
CA LYS A 36 -19.37 -6.12 -3.21
C LYS A 36 -19.51 -5.19 -2.00
N GLN A 37 -20.05 -3.99 -2.20
CA GLN A 37 -20.38 -3.07 -1.11
C GLN A 37 -21.44 -3.69 -0.19
N THR A 38 -22.52 -4.25 -0.74
CA THR A 38 -23.54 -4.94 0.08
C THR A 38 -22.96 -6.12 0.84
N GLU A 39 -22.08 -6.92 0.22
CA GLU A 39 -21.36 -8.00 0.90
C GLU A 39 -20.54 -7.45 2.07
N TYR A 40 -19.80 -6.34 1.86
CA TYR A 40 -18.97 -5.69 2.89
C TYR A 40 -19.79 -5.15 4.06
N ASP A 41 -20.93 -4.53 3.78
CA ASP A 41 -21.81 -3.96 4.80
C ASP A 41 -22.41 -5.08 5.67
N ASN A 42 -22.89 -6.15 5.05
CA ASN A 42 -23.41 -7.33 5.76
C ASN A 42 -22.33 -7.97 6.64
N TYR A 43 -21.11 -8.12 6.11
CA TYR A 43 -19.99 -8.70 6.85
C TYR A 43 -19.58 -7.82 8.04
N SER A 44 -19.69 -6.50 7.90
CA SER A 44 -19.41 -5.54 8.98
C SER A 44 -20.37 -5.69 10.15
N VAL A 45 -21.68 -5.88 9.87
CA VAL A 45 -22.69 -6.12 10.91
C VAL A 45 -22.45 -7.46 11.62
N ALA A 46 -22.11 -8.51 10.86
CA ALA A 46 -21.79 -9.82 11.42
C ALA A 46 -20.56 -9.76 12.34
N LEU A 47 -19.48 -9.11 11.90
CA LEU A 47 -18.26 -8.91 12.71
C LEU A 47 -18.56 -8.16 14.01
N GLN A 48 -19.37 -7.10 13.96
CA GLN A 48 -19.73 -6.35 15.17
C GLN A 48 -20.46 -7.24 16.19
N THR A 49 -21.31 -8.15 15.72
CA THR A 49 -22.01 -9.11 16.59
C THR A 49 -21.01 -10.02 17.31
N GLN A 50 -20.00 -10.54 16.59
CA GLN A 50 -18.97 -11.40 17.17
C GLN A 50 -18.08 -10.63 18.17
N MET A 51 -17.73 -9.37 17.87
CA MET A 51 -16.97 -8.50 18.78
C MET A 51 -17.75 -8.20 20.08
N ASN A 52 -19.07 -8.02 20.00
CA ASN A 52 -19.91 -7.84 21.17
C ASN A 52 -19.92 -9.11 22.05
N GLN A 53 -19.91 -10.31 21.45
CA GLN A 53 -19.80 -11.56 22.20
C GLN A 53 -18.46 -11.68 22.93
N VAL A 54 -17.34 -11.38 22.28
CA VAL A 54 -16.01 -11.35 22.93
C VAL A 54 -16.02 -10.39 24.11
N THR A 55 -16.63 -9.21 23.96
CA THR A 55 -16.74 -8.22 25.04
C THR A 55 -17.51 -8.77 26.23
N GLN A 56 -18.64 -9.45 25.99
CA GLN A 56 -19.42 -10.11 27.05
C GLN A 56 -18.63 -11.22 27.74
N MET A 57 -17.91 -12.05 26.99
CA MET A 57 -17.09 -13.14 27.53
C MET A 57 -15.93 -12.62 28.37
N LYS A 58 -15.30 -11.50 27.97
CA LYS A 58 -14.29 -10.80 28.78
C LYS A 58 -14.87 -10.24 30.08
N GLN A 59 -16.09 -9.69 30.03
CA GLN A 59 -16.76 -9.23 31.24
C GLN A 59 -17.04 -10.39 32.20
N GLN A 60 -17.50 -11.55 31.69
CA GLN A 60 -17.68 -12.76 32.50
C GLN A 60 -16.36 -13.23 33.14
N LEU A 61 -15.25 -13.20 32.39
CA LEU A 61 -13.92 -13.51 32.91
C LEU A 61 -13.50 -12.54 34.03
N SER A 62 -13.79 -11.24 33.89
CA SER A 62 -13.53 -10.25 34.94
C SER A 62 -14.33 -10.58 36.21
N ASN A 63 -15.62 -10.89 36.06
CA ASN A 63 -16.48 -11.24 37.19
C ASN A 63 -15.99 -12.51 37.93
N LEU A 64 -15.54 -13.53 37.20
CA LEU A 64 -14.95 -14.74 37.79
C LEU A 64 -13.65 -14.45 38.55
N ARG A 65 -12.81 -13.53 38.05
CA ARG A 65 -11.59 -13.09 38.73
C ARG A 65 -11.90 -12.35 40.02
N GLU A 66 -12.90 -11.46 40.01
CA GLU A 66 -13.39 -10.80 41.23
C GLU A 66 -13.96 -11.81 42.24
N GLN A 67 -14.74 -12.79 41.77
CA GLN A 67 -15.24 -13.88 42.60
C GLN A 67 -14.11 -14.73 43.20
N SER A 68 -13.02 -14.96 42.46
CA SER A 68 -11.85 -15.66 42.98
C SER A 68 -11.26 -14.96 44.19
N ALA A 69 -11.14 -13.63 44.15
CA ALA A 69 -10.61 -12.85 45.26
C ALA A 69 -11.51 -12.92 46.50
N LYS A 70 -12.84 -13.00 46.30
CA LYS A 70 -13.80 -13.19 47.39
C LYS A 70 -13.70 -14.60 48.00
N LEU A 71 -13.69 -15.63 47.16
CA LEU A 71 -13.58 -17.03 47.59
C LEU A 71 -12.25 -17.31 48.32
N ASP A 72 -11.17 -16.64 47.94
CA ASP A 72 -9.88 -16.77 48.64
C ASP A 72 -9.95 -16.22 50.07
N ARG A 73 -10.65 -15.10 50.29
CA ARG A 73 -10.93 -14.56 51.63
C ARG A 73 -11.83 -15.47 52.45
N GLU A 74 -12.91 -15.98 51.86
CA GLU A 74 -13.84 -16.90 52.54
C GLU A 74 -13.13 -18.20 52.96
N LYS A 75 -12.29 -18.75 52.09
CA LYS A 75 -11.43 -19.91 52.39
C LYS A 75 -10.45 -19.62 53.53
N ALA A 76 -9.85 -18.43 53.56
CA ALA A 76 -8.95 -18.03 54.65
C ALA A 76 -9.67 -17.89 56.00
N LEU A 77 -10.85 -17.28 56.01
CA LEU A 77 -11.69 -17.16 57.21
C LEU A 77 -12.17 -18.53 57.71
N ALA A 78 -12.60 -19.42 56.80
CA ALA A 78 -13.00 -20.78 57.16
C ALA A 78 -11.82 -21.60 57.72
N LEU A 79 -10.60 -21.38 57.22
CA LEU A 79 -9.39 -21.99 57.76
C LEU A 79 -9.07 -21.49 59.18
N GLU A 80 -9.18 -20.18 59.39
CA GLU A 80 -8.97 -19.56 60.71
C GLU A 80 -9.95 -20.09 61.74
N GLU A 81 -11.24 -20.15 61.40
CA GLU A 81 -12.29 -20.71 62.27
C GLU A 81 -12.05 -22.21 62.55
N MET A 82 -11.73 -23.00 61.53
CA MET A 82 -11.41 -24.42 61.71
C MET A 82 -10.22 -24.61 62.65
N ASN A 83 -9.16 -23.81 62.49
CA ASN A 83 -7.99 -23.86 63.36
C ASN A 83 -8.32 -23.44 64.79
N SER A 84 -9.15 -22.42 64.98
CA SER A 84 -9.64 -21.96 66.28
C SER A 84 -10.43 -23.07 67.00
N GLN A 85 -11.36 -23.73 66.31
CA GLN A 85 -12.11 -24.86 66.89
C GLN A 85 -11.21 -26.07 67.17
N PHE A 86 -10.21 -26.34 66.33
CA PHE A 86 -9.23 -27.39 66.57
C PHE A 86 -8.41 -27.14 67.84
N GLN A 87 -8.02 -25.89 68.10
CA GLN A 87 -7.35 -25.52 69.35
C GLN A 87 -8.24 -25.76 70.57
N ARG A 88 -9.52 -25.40 70.50
CA ARG A 88 -10.48 -25.65 71.60
C ARG A 88 -10.72 -27.13 71.86
N MET A 89 -10.66 -27.97 70.83
CA MET A 89 -10.79 -29.43 70.96
C MET A 89 -9.63 -30.06 71.76
N ILE A 90 -8.47 -29.38 71.86
CA ILE A 90 -7.35 -29.82 72.73
C ILE A 90 -7.76 -29.77 74.20
N ASP A 91 -8.51 -28.73 74.60
CA ASP A 91 -8.98 -28.52 75.96
C ASP A 91 -10.31 -29.24 76.27
N ASP A 92 -11.15 -29.45 75.24
CA ASP A 92 -12.41 -30.20 75.32
C ASP A 92 -12.52 -31.26 74.19
N PRO A 93 -12.10 -32.52 74.45
CA PRO A 93 -12.15 -33.59 73.47
C PRO A 93 -13.56 -33.98 73.00
N SER A 94 -14.62 -33.50 73.65
CA SER A 94 -16.01 -33.81 73.26
C SER A 94 -16.60 -32.83 72.23
N LEU A 95 -15.88 -31.74 71.91
CA LEU A 95 -16.30 -30.73 70.95
C LEU A 95 -16.35 -31.27 69.51
N ASP A 96 -17.51 -31.18 68.85
CA ASP A 96 -17.68 -31.56 67.45
C ASP A 96 -17.27 -30.42 66.49
N ILE A 97 -16.22 -30.65 65.72
CA ILE A 97 -15.68 -29.70 64.72
C ILE A 97 -16.05 -30.08 63.28
N ALA A 98 -16.93 -31.07 63.06
CA ALA A 98 -17.29 -31.55 61.73
C ALA A 98 -17.85 -30.42 60.83
N ALA A 99 -18.63 -29.51 61.41
CA ALA A 99 -19.19 -28.37 60.68
C ALA A 99 -18.10 -27.41 60.16
N ALA A 100 -17.09 -27.07 60.98
CA ALA A 100 -16.00 -26.18 60.56
C ALA A 100 -15.10 -26.86 59.51
N ARG A 101 -14.84 -28.17 59.65
CA ARG A 101 -14.11 -28.95 58.64
C ARG A 101 -14.86 -29.01 57.30
N LEU A 102 -16.17 -29.19 57.34
CA LEU A 102 -17.02 -29.19 56.15
C LEU A 102 -16.99 -27.82 55.47
N ALA A 103 -17.20 -26.73 56.22
CA ALA A 103 -17.18 -25.37 55.70
C ALA A 103 -15.84 -25.01 55.04
N TYR A 104 -14.70 -25.38 55.65
CA TYR A 104 -13.40 -25.19 55.03
C TYR A 104 -13.23 -26.02 53.75
N THR A 105 -13.67 -27.29 53.76
CA THR A 105 -13.60 -28.16 52.58
C THR A 105 -14.44 -27.62 51.42
N GLU A 106 -15.65 -27.12 51.71
CA GLU A 106 -16.53 -26.49 50.73
C GLU A 106 -15.90 -25.20 50.16
N ALA A 107 -15.31 -24.35 51.00
CA ALA A 107 -14.64 -23.14 50.55
C ALA A 107 -13.42 -23.43 49.66
N VAL A 108 -12.63 -24.47 49.99
CA VAL A 108 -11.51 -24.93 49.16
C VAL A 108 -12.02 -25.43 47.80
N ASN A 109 -13.08 -26.24 47.79
CA ASN A 109 -13.65 -26.79 46.55
C ASN A 109 -14.26 -25.68 45.68
N ALA A 110 -14.98 -24.72 46.26
CA ALA A 110 -15.55 -23.58 45.54
C ALA A 110 -14.46 -22.71 44.91
N HIS A 111 -13.39 -22.39 45.65
CA HIS A 111 -12.25 -21.65 45.11
C HIS A 111 -11.52 -22.42 44.01
N LYS A 112 -11.36 -23.75 44.16
CA LYS A 112 -10.77 -24.61 43.12
C LYS A 112 -11.62 -24.63 41.85
N GLN A 113 -12.94 -24.77 41.98
CA GLN A 113 -13.86 -24.76 40.84
C GLN A 113 -13.81 -23.41 40.11
N ASN A 114 -13.85 -22.29 40.85
CA ASN A 114 -13.75 -20.96 40.25
C ASN A 114 -12.43 -20.76 39.48
N LYS A 115 -11.30 -21.32 39.95
CA LYS A 115 -10.04 -21.31 39.19
C LYS A 115 -10.13 -22.08 37.87
N ILE A 116 -10.81 -23.23 37.87
CA ILE A 116 -11.07 -24.01 36.65
C ILE A 116 -11.98 -23.20 35.71
N ASP A 117 -13.03 -22.57 36.23
CA ASP A 117 -13.95 -21.76 35.45
C ASP A 117 -13.24 -20.55 34.82
N ILE A 118 -12.31 -19.90 35.53
CA ILE A 118 -11.44 -18.84 34.99
C ILE A 118 -10.59 -19.38 33.83
N GLN A 119 -9.96 -20.54 34.00
CA GLN A 119 -9.12 -21.14 32.95
C GLN A 119 -9.94 -21.47 31.71
N ASN A 120 -11.10 -22.11 31.88
CA ASN A 120 -12.00 -22.46 30.78
C ASN A 120 -12.50 -21.21 30.06
N GLN A 121 -12.91 -20.17 30.82
CA GLN A 121 -13.40 -18.92 30.24
C GLN A 121 -12.27 -18.16 29.51
N LEU A 122 -11.04 -18.20 30.03
CA LEU A 122 -9.88 -17.60 29.36
C LEU A 122 -9.62 -18.26 28.00
N ILE A 123 -9.61 -19.60 27.95
CA ILE A 123 -9.45 -20.35 26.70
C ILE A 123 -10.58 -20.01 25.72
N ALA A 124 -11.83 -20.02 26.17
CA ALA A 124 -12.98 -19.69 25.33
C ALA A 124 -12.89 -18.26 24.76
N VAL A 125 -12.41 -17.28 25.55
CA VAL A 125 -12.17 -15.91 25.06
C VAL A 125 -11.08 -15.91 23.99
N GLN A 126 -9.97 -16.61 24.20
CA GLN A 126 -8.87 -16.68 23.24
C GLN A 126 -9.31 -17.31 21.90
N GLU A 127 -10.03 -18.44 21.95
CA GLU A 127 -10.57 -19.09 20.75
C GLU A 127 -11.53 -18.14 19.99
N LYS A 128 -12.39 -17.42 20.72
CA LYS A 128 -13.33 -16.47 20.11
C LYS A 128 -12.61 -15.27 19.49
N GLU A 129 -11.55 -14.78 20.12
CA GLU A 129 -10.72 -13.72 19.56
C GLU A 129 -10.04 -14.15 18.26
N GLN A 130 -9.55 -15.39 18.18
CA GLN A 130 -8.96 -15.94 16.96
C GLN A 130 -9.99 -16.06 15.82
N GLU A 131 -11.22 -16.47 16.13
CA GLU A 131 -12.33 -16.49 15.17
C GLU A 131 -12.62 -15.07 14.65
N VAL A 132 -12.75 -14.09 15.55
CA VAL A 132 -12.96 -12.67 15.18
C VAL A 132 -11.83 -12.14 14.32
N ALA A 133 -10.58 -12.49 14.63
CA ALA A 133 -9.42 -12.09 13.85
C ALA A 133 -9.44 -12.69 12.43
N THR A 134 -9.87 -13.94 12.27
CA THR A 134 -10.05 -14.56 10.94
C THR A 134 -11.12 -13.81 10.13
N ILE A 135 -12.25 -13.47 10.76
CA ILE A 135 -13.33 -12.69 10.14
C ILE A 135 -12.83 -11.29 9.73
N ARG A 136 -11.98 -10.65 10.54
CA ARG A 136 -11.37 -9.35 10.20
C ARG A 136 -10.50 -9.42 8.95
N VAL A 137 -9.68 -10.47 8.81
CA VAL A 137 -8.87 -10.68 7.61
C VAL A 137 -9.79 -10.82 6.38
N SER A 138 -10.84 -11.64 6.45
CA SER A 138 -11.80 -11.79 5.34
C SER A 138 -12.53 -10.48 5.02
N LYS A 139 -12.96 -9.71 6.02
CA LYS A 139 -13.55 -8.38 5.82
C LYS A 139 -12.57 -7.44 5.11
N HIS A 140 -11.29 -7.49 5.47
CA HIS A 140 -10.30 -6.63 4.85
C HIS A 140 -9.95 -7.07 3.42
N ALA A 141 -9.91 -8.37 3.15
CA ALA A 141 -9.83 -8.87 1.78
C ALA A 141 -11.03 -8.39 0.96
N LEU A 142 -12.24 -8.46 1.52
CA LEU A 142 -13.43 -7.98 0.84
C LEU A 142 -13.35 -6.48 0.50
N LEU A 143 -12.86 -5.67 1.44
CA LEU A 143 -12.60 -4.25 1.23
C LEU A 143 -11.55 -3.99 0.14
N ASN A 144 -10.44 -4.72 0.15
CA ASN A 144 -9.41 -4.59 -0.88
C ASN A 144 -9.94 -4.96 -2.28
N SER A 145 -10.79 -5.98 -2.39
CA SER A 145 -11.47 -6.34 -3.63
C SER A 145 -12.43 -5.24 -4.10
N LEU A 146 -13.18 -4.63 -3.19
CA LEU A 146 -14.06 -3.49 -3.48
C LEU A 146 -13.27 -2.28 -3.98
N GLU A 147 -12.20 -1.90 -3.28
CA GLU A 147 -11.34 -0.78 -3.68
C GLU A 147 -10.66 -1.06 -5.02
N SER A 148 -10.20 -2.28 -5.25
CA SER A 148 -9.66 -2.71 -6.56
C SER A 148 -10.69 -2.62 -7.69
N LEU A 149 -11.98 -2.89 -7.42
CA LEU A 149 -13.05 -2.69 -8.40
C LEU A 149 -13.25 -1.20 -8.71
N LYS A 150 -13.17 -0.31 -7.71
CA LYS A 150 -13.21 1.15 -7.91
C LYS A 150 -12.03 1.63 -8.77
N GLU A 151 -10.83 1.08 -8.53
CA GLU A 151 -9.66 1.35 -9.37
C GLU A 151 -9.90 0.90 -10.83
N LYS A 152 -10.40 -0.32 -11.04
CA LYS A 152 -10.75 -0.84 -12.39
C LYS A 152 -11.83 0.00 -13.06
N TYR A 153 -12.84 0.44 -12.30
CA TYR A 153 -13.93 1.27 -12.79
C TYR A 153 -13.44 2.58 -13.39
N ASN A 154 -12.56 3.29 -12.67
CA ASN A 154 -12.00 4.55 -13.16
C ASN A 154 -11.12 4.36 -14.41
N HIS A 155 -10.30 3.30 -14.47
CA HIS A 155 -9.56 2.96 -15.70
C HIS A 155 -10.51 2.64 -16.87
N ALA A 156 -11.56 1.86 -16.64
CA ALA A 156 -12.54 1.50 -17.66
C ALA A 156 -13.31 2.72 -18.19
N ARG A 157 -13.64 3.69 -17.32
CA ARG A 157 -14.25 4.97 -17.72
C ARG A 157 -13.33 5.78 -18.64
N VAL A 158 -12.06 5.92 -18.27
CA VAL A 158 -11.05 6.60 -19.10
C VAL A 158 -10.93 5.92 -20.47
N GLU A 159 -10.80 4.60 -20.49
CA GLU A 159 -10.67 3.83 -21.74
C GLU A 159 -11.90 3.93 -22.62
N ARG A 160 -13.11 3.89 -22.03
CA ARG A 160 -14.35 4.09 -22.76
C ARG A 160 -14.40 5.48 -23.38
N LEU A 161 -14.16 6.53 -22.59
CA LEU A 161 -14.19 7.91 -23.06
C LEU A 161 -13.17 8.12 -24.18
N TYR A 162 -11.95 7.62 -24.01
CA TYR A 162 -10.88 7.68 -25.01
C TYR A 162 -11.30 7.02 -26.33
N LYS A 163 -11.90 5.82 -26.27
CA LYS A 163 -12.37 5.09 -27.45
C LYS A 163 -13.57 5.76 -28.12
N GLU A 164 -14.53 6.25 -27.35
CA GLU A 164 -15.71 6.96 -27.87
C GLU A 164 -15.33 8.26 -28.57
N PHE A 165 -14.49 9.07 -27.91
CA PHE A 165 -14.06 10.36 -28.44
C PHE A 165 -13.27 10.21 -29.74
N ASN A 166 -12.35 9.24 -29.79
CA ASN A 166 -11.45 9.05 -30.93
C ASN A 166 -12.05 8.25 -32.09
N LYS A 167 -13.38 8.10 -32.17
CA LYS A 167 -14.06 7.55 -33.34
C LYS A 167 -13.89 8.48 -34.55
N SER A 168 -13.92 7.88 -35.75
CA SER A 168 -13.99 8.59 -37.02
C SER A 168 -15.44 8.76 -37.46
N GLY A 169 -15.72 9.80 -38.23
CA GLY A 169 -17.04 10.04 -38.83
C GLY A 169 -16.99 11.10 -39.91
N THR A 170 -18.01 11.10 -40.78
CA THR A 170 -18.11 12.06 -41.88
C THR A 170 -19.23 13.06 -41.59
N LEU A 171 -18.97 14.34 -41.87
CA LEU A 171 -19.95 15.41 -41.74
C LEU A 171 -20.05 16.20 -43.05
N SER A 172 -21.26 16.32 -43.59
CA SER A 172 -21.54 17.21 -44.72
C SER A 172 -21.76 18.64 -44.23
N VAL A 173 -21.04 19.59 -44.81
CA VAL A 173 -21.19 21.02 -44.52
C VAL A 173 -21.32 21.83 -45.79
N GLN A 174 -22.08 22.91 -45.68
CA GLN A 174 -22.14 23.96 -46.70
C GLN A 174 -21.76 25.30 -46.06
N GLN A 175 -20.91 26.05 -46.74
CA GLN A 175 -20.51 27.40 -46.37
C GLN A 175 -20.62 28.33 -47.57
N THR A 176 -21.22 29.49 -47.33
CA THR A 176 -21.33 30.57 -48.31
C THR A 176 -20.64 31.80 -47.74
N LEU A 177 -19.94 32.55 -48.59
CA LEU A 177 -19.29 33.79 -48.25
C LEU A 177 -19.53 34.81 -49.38
N ASP A 178 -19.82 36.05 -49.01
CA ASP A 178 -19.80 37.20 -49.92
C ASP A 178 -18.33 37.58 -50.17
N CYS A 179 -17.86 37.45 -51.41
CA CYS A 179 -16.50 37.85 -51.79
C CYS A 179 -16.43 39.36 -51.96
N ASP A 180 -15.33 39.96 -51.52
CA ASP A 180 -15.04 41.36 -51.80
C ASP A 180 -14.79 41.54 -53.30
N LEU A 181 -15.25 42.66 -53.88
CA LEU A 181 -15.03 42.95 -55.29
C LEU A 181 -13.57 43.34 -55.57
N GLU A 182 -12.84 43.76 -54.55
CA GLU A 182 -11.43 44.17 -54.66
C GLU A 182 -10.44 43.03 -54.33
N GLU A 183 -10.90 41.87 -53.87
CA GLU A 183 -10.03 40.74 -53.51
C GLU A 183 -9.76 39.77 -54.65
N VAL A 184 -8.67 39.00 -54.54
CA VAL A 184 -8.37 37.94 -55.50
C VAL A 184 -9.35 36.78 -55.30
N ILE A 185 -10.03 36.37 -56.37
CA ILE A 185 -11.03 35.27 -56.36
C ILE A 185 -10.51 34.00 -55.66
N SER A 186 -9.25 33.62 -55.90
CA SER A 186 -8.65 32.44 -55.26
C SER A 186 -8.59 32.54 -53.75
N ASP A 187 -8.41 33.74 -53.20
CA ASP A 187 -8.35 33.96 -51.76
C ASP A 187 -9.74 33.89 -51.13
N CYS A 188 -10.77 34.42 -51.80
CA CYS A 188 -12.15 34.21 -51.39
C CYS A 188 -12.51 32.72 -51.34
N ILE A 189 -12.15 31.95 -52.37
CA ILE A 189 -12.40 30.50 -52.44
C ILE A 189 -11.70 29.80 -51.26
N ARG A 190 -10.40 30.05 -51.06
CA ARG A 190 -9.60 29.45 -49.99
C ARG A 190 -10.17 29.75 -48.61
N ARG A 191 -10.58 30.99 -48.37
CA ARG A 191 -11.20 31.43 -47.11
C ARG A 191 -12.54 30.74 -46.88
N THR A 192 -13.38 30.62 -47.92
CA THR A 192 -14.68 29.93 -47.82
C THR A 192 -14.49 28.44 -47.51
N GLU A 193 -13.53 27.78 -48.16
CA GLU A 193 -13.18 26.39 -47.86
C GLU A 193 -12.62 26.22 -46.44
N GLN A 194 -11.76 27.14 -45.97
CA GLN A 194 -11.27 27.14 -44.59
C GLN A 194 -12.41 27.30 -43.57
N LEU A 195 -13.34 28.23 -43.80
CA LEU A 195 -14.52 28.42 -42.96
C LEU A 195 -15.42 27.16 -42.95
N ALA A 196 -15.57 26.49 -44.10
CA ALA A 196 -16.30 25.22 -44.18
C ALA A 196 -15.62 24.13 -43.32
N LYS A 197 -14.28 23.99 -43.40
CA LYS A 197 -13.52 23.05 -42.56
C LYS A 197 -13.63 23.38 -41.08
N GLN A 198 -13.56 24.66 -40.70
CA GLN A 198 -13.74 25.12 -39.32
C GLN A 198 -15.16 24.78 -38.81
N LYS A 199 -16.19 25.04 -39.64
CA LYS A 199 -17.58 24.69 -39.34
C LYS A 199 -17.77 23.18 -39.17
N ALA A 200 -17.17 22.36 -40.03
CA ALA A 200 -17.22 20.90 -39.92
C ALA A 200 -16.53 20.41 -38.65
N SER A 201 -15.33 20.93 -38.38
CA SER A 201 -14.55 20.56 -37.19
C SER A 201 -15.27 20.93 -35.89
N LYS A 202 -15.84 22.15 -35.81
CA LYS A 202 -16.63 22.60 -34.66
C LYS A 202 -17.87 21.73 -34.46
N ARG A 203 -18.66 21.52 -35.51
CA ARG A 203 -19.89 20.70 -35.44
C ARG A 203 -19.61 19.26 -35.07
N TYR A 204 -18.52 18.69 -35.59
CA TYR A 204 -18.13 17.32 -35.26
C TYR A 204 -17.65 17.21 -33.81
N LEU A 205 -16.87 18.18 -33.32
CA LEU A 205 -16.48 18.25 -31.92
C LEU A 205 -17.70 18.39 -31.00
N ASP A 206 -18.64 19.28 -31.32
CA ASP A 206 -19.93 19.40 -30.60
C ASP A 206 -20.68 18.06 -30.57
N LYS A 207 -20.77 17.39 -31.73
CA LYS A 207 -21.40 16.08 -31.88
C LYS A 207 -20.75 15.02 -30.99
N ILE A 208 -19.42 14.93 -30.99
CA ILE A 208 -18.67 14.00 -30.13
C ILE A 208 -19.13 14.19 -28.68
N PHE A 209 -19.03 15.42 -28.14
CA PHE A 209 -19.37 15.69 -26.74
C PHE A 209 -20.82 15.32 -26.39
N THR A 210 -21.78 15.52 -27.31
CA THR A 210 -23.18 15.15 -27.08
C THR A 210 -23.44 13.64 -27.12
N GLU A 211 -22.63 12.89 -27.84
CA GLU A 211 -22.80 11.44 -28.06
C GLU A 211 -21.96 10.57 -27.10
N LEU A 212 -21.11 11.17 -26.27
CA LEU A 212 -20.35 10.45 -25.24
C LEU A 212 -21.30 9.80 -24.22
N SER A 213 -20.95 8.60 -23.77
CA SER A 213 -21.66 7.92 -22.67
C SER A 213 -21.62 8.73 -21.36
N GLU A 214 -20.57 9.53 -21.16
CA GLU A 214 -20.40 10.44 -20.02
C GLU A 214 -20.41 11.92 -20.43
N SER A 215 -21.30 12.26 -21.36
CA SER A 215 -21.42 13.61 -21.95
C SER A 215 -21.55 14.72 -20.91
N ASN A 216 -22.32 14.51 -19.84
CA ASN A 216 -22.51 15.51 -18.78
C ASN A 216 -21.19 15.85 -18.07
N ALA A 217 -20.42 14.85 -17.64
CA ALA A 217 -19.14 15.05 -16.96
C ALA A 217 -18.11 15.70 -17.90
N ALA A 218 -17.95 15.14 -19.11
CA ALA A 218 -17.02 15.66 -20.10
C ALA A 218 -17.36 17.09 -20.53
N SER A 219 -18.63 17.43 -20.68
CA SER A 219 -19.05 18.77 -21.12
C SER A 219 -18.79 19.85 -20.07
N GLN A 220 -18.88 19.53 -18.77
CA GLN A 220 -18.54 20.47 -17.70
C GLN A 220 -17.08 20.92 -17.76
N LYS A 221 -16.19 20.03 -18.21
CA LYS A 221 -14.74 20.26 -18.30
C LYS A 221 -14.24 20.58 -19.71
N ARG A 222 -15.16 20.72 -20.67
CA ARG A 222 -14.83 20.99 -22.08
C ARG A 222 -13.95 22.22 -22.28
N ASN A 223 -14.28 23.33 -21.60
CA ASN A 223 -13.56 24.60 -21.74
C ASN A 223 -12.19 24.59 -21.06
N GLU A 224 -11.93 23.62 -20.17
CA GLU A 224 -10.66 23.41 -19.48
C GLU A 224 -9.77 22.41 -20.25
N SER A 225 -10.22 21.91 -21.40
CA SER A 225 -9.59 20.83 -22.15
C SER A 225 -9.11 21.27 -23.54
N ASP A 226 -7.89 20.85 -23.94
CA ASP A 226 -7.34 21.07 -25.29
C ASP A 226 -7.85 20.03 -26.31
N THR A 227 -9.11 19.66 -26.20
CA THR A 227 -9.70 18.64 -27.08
C THR A 227 -9.81 19.12 -28.51
N SER A 228 -9.52 18.23 -29.47
CA SER A 228 -9.47 18.58 -30.89
C SER A 228 -9.97 17.45 -31.78
N VAL A 229 -10.16 17.77 -33.06
CA VAL A 229 -10.50 16.82 -34.11
C VAL A 229 -9.48 16.94 -35.24
N LYS A 230 -9.12 15.81 -35.84
CA LYS A 230 -8.22 15.71 -36.99
C LYS A 230 -9.04 15.49 -38.27
N VAL A 231 -8.84 16.34 -39.26
CA VAL A 231 -9.39 16.12 -40.62
C VAL A 231 -8.60 14.99 -41.28
N GLN A 232 -9.29 13.93 -41.67
CA GLN A 232 -8.70 12.78 -42.36
C GLN A 232 -8.78 12.92 -43.87
N SER A 233 -9.95 13.32 -44.39
CA SER A 233 -10.16 13.54 -45.82
C SER A 233 -11.29 14.55 -46.07
N ILE A 234 -11.28 15.15 -47.26
CA ILE A 234 -12.28 16.14 -47.68
C ILE A 234 -12.71 15.77 -49.10
N ASN A 235 -14.02 15.68 -49.31
CA ASN A 235 -14.62 15.50 -50.63
C ASN A 235 -15.55 16.68 -50.94
N ILE A 236 -15.24 17.48 -51.94
CA ILE A 236 -16.08 18.62 -52.32
C ILE A 236 -17.21 18.12 -53.22
N THR A 237 -18.45 18.23 -52.74
CA THR A 237 -19.64 17.74 -53.43
C THR A 237 -20.24 18.80 -54.35
N ASN A 238 -20.14 20.08 -53.99
CA ASN A 238 -20.58 21.18 -54.81
C ASN A 238 -19.72 22.43 -54.56
N LYS A 239 -19.42 23.20 -55.60
CA LYS A 239 -18.76 24.51 -55.45
C LYS A 239 -19.10 25.44 -56.60
N GLY A 240 -19.32 26.72 -56.31
CA GLY A 240 -19.62 27.69 -57.36
C GLY A 240 -19.99 29.08 -56.85
N PHE A 241 -19.94 30.04 -57.76
CA PHE A 241 -20.45 31.40 -57.54
C PHE A 241 -21.95 31.46 -57.83
N SER A 242 -22.68 32.25 -57.06
CA SER A 242 -24.09 32.57 -57.31
C SER A 242 -24.41 34.02 -56.97
N GLY A 243 -25.30 34.65 -57.74
CA GLY A 243 -25.73 36.04 -57.52
C GLY A 243 -24.59 37.07 -57.56
N ASN A 244 -24.71 38.11 -56.72
CA ASN A 244 -23.74 39.21 -56.59
C ASN A 244 -22.51 38.78 -55.75
N ALA A 245 -21.56 38.07 -56.37
CA ALA A 245 -20.26 37.73 -55.79
C ALA A 245 -20.27 36.75 -54.58
N LYS A 246 -21.33 35.96 -54.39
CA LYS A 246 -21.34 34.90 -53.35
C LYS A 246 -20.65 33.65 -53.85
N TYR A 247 -19.68 33.14 -53.10
CA TYR A 247 -19.10 31.83 -53.31
C TYR A 247 -19.67 30.83 -52.31
N THR A 248 -20.10 29.66 -52.79
CA THR A 248 -20.60 28.57 -51.96
C THR A 248 -19.77 27.32 -52.19
N VAL A 249 -19.42 26.63 -51.10
CA VAL A 249 -18.82 25.30 -51.11
C VAL A 249 -19.63 24.36 -50.22
N ALA A 250 -19.92 23.18 -50.75
CA ALA A 250 -20.44 22.04 -50.00
C ALA A 250 -19.40 20.91 -50.05
N MET A 251 -19.10 20.33 -48.89
CA MET A 251 -18.10 19.27 -48.78
C MET A 251 -18.47 18.27 -47.69
N ASP A 252 -18.10 17.02 -47.92
CA ASP A 252 -18.08 15.96 -46.93
C ASP A 252 -16.68 15.91 -46.31
N VAL A 253 -16.61 16.07 -44.98
CA VAL A 253 -15.35 16.09 -44.24
C VAL A 253 -15.30 14.87 -43.35
N SER A 254 -14.34 13.97 -43.59
CA SER A 254 -14.04 12.86 -42.68
C SER A 254 -13.14 13.38 -41.56
N LEU A 255 -13.58 13.21 -40.32
CA LEU A 255 -12.96 13.72 -39.11
C LEU A 255 -12.75 12.56 -38.12
N LYS A 256 -11.73 12.67 -37.28
CA LYS A 256 -11.49 11.78 -36.15
C LYS A 256 -11.25 12.60 -34.90
N GLY A 257 -11.80 12.19 -33.76
CA GLY A 257 -11.40 12.80 -32.49
C GLY A 257 -9.90 12.65 -32.23
N ASN A 258 -9.36 13.61 -31.48
CA ASN A 258 -7.97 13.63 -31.05
C ASN A 258 -7.91 13.98 -29.57
N LEU A 259 -8.25 12.99 -28.74
CA LEU A 259 -8.20 13.02 -27.29
C LEU A 259 -7.07 12.12 -26.81
N THR A 260 -6.21 12.64 -25.95
CA THR A 260 -5.22 11.82 -25.21
C THR A 260 -5.84 11.26 -23.94
N ARG A 261 -5.27 10.20 -23.35
CA ARG A 261 -5.76 9.68 -22.06
C ARG A 261 -5.70 10.71 -20.95
N ILE A 262 -4.63 11.52 -20.87
CA ILE A 262 -4.51 12.59 -19.87
C ILE A 262 -5.69 13.58 -19.97
N GLN A 263 -6.05 13.96 -21.20
CA GLN A 263 -7.23 14.79 -21.42
C GLN A 263 -8.54 14.06 -21.07
N ALA A 264 -8.63 12.74 -21.30
CA ALA A 264 -9.76 11.95 -20.84
C ALA A 264 -9.91 11.97 -19.30
N CYS A 265 -8.81 11.87 -18.55
CA CYS A 265 -8.82 12.08 -17.09
C CYS A 265 -9.32 13.48 -16.72
N GLN A 266 -8.82 14.53 -17.37
CA GLN A 266 -9.25 15.91 -17.12
C GLN A 266 -10.75 16.09 -17.36
N LEU A 267 -11.27 15.51 -18.45
CA LEU A 267 -12.70 15.53 -18.77
C LEU A 267 -13.57 14.78 -17.74
N LEU A 268 -13.02 13.76 -17.08
CA LEU A 268 -13.72 12.96 -16.07
C LEU A 268 -13.46 13.42 -14.63
N ASP A 269 -12.66 14.48 -14.45
CA ASP A 269 -12.16 14.93 -13.14
C ASP A 269 -11.46 13.81 -12.35
N LEU A 270 -10.67 12.99 -13.07
CA LEU A 270 -9.92 11.89 -12.50
C LEU A 270 -8.44 12.24 -12.35
N SER A 271 -7.81 11.67 -11.32
CA SER A 271 -6.36 11.76 -11.14
C SER A 271 -5.63 11.22 -12.37
N GLN A 272 -4.57 11.92 -12.80
CA GLN A 272 -3.78 11.52 -13.97
C GLN A 272 -3.18 10.11 -13.87
N ARG A 273 -3.09 9.52 -12.66
CA ARG A 273 -2.62 8.14 -12.46
C ARG A 273 -3.44 7.09 -13.23
N TYR A 274 -4.70 7.37 -13.52
CA TYR A 274 -5.60 6.50 -14.29
C TYR A 274 -5.36 6.56 -15.81
N CYS A 275 -4.51 7.48 -16.25
CA CYS A 275 -4.37 7.85 -17.66
C CYS A 275 -2.96 7.65 -18.21
N VAL A 276 -2.07 7.06 -17.42
CA VAL A 276 -0.73 6.62 -17.84
C VAL A 276 -0.85 5.17 -18.30
N GLU A 277 -0.44 4.86 -19.54
CA GLU A 277 -0.28 3.47 -19.98
C GLU A 277 0.94 2.86 -19.27
N TYR A 278 0.72 1.82 -18.48
CA TYR A 278 1.79 1.00 -17.94
C TYR A 278 2.04 -0.16 -18.90
N PRO A 279 3.28 -0.42 -19.33
CA PRO A 279 3.58 -1.57 -20.18
C PRO A 279 3.17 -2.86 -19.47
N ALA A 280 2.26 -3.63 -20.10
CA ALA A 280 2.10 -5.04 -19.80
C ALA A 280 3.30 -5.78 -20.39
N ASP A 281 4.04 -6.49 -19.54
CA ASP A 281 5.01 -7.54 -19.86
C ASP A 281 5.69 -7.41 -21.23
N SER A 282 6.70 -6.55 -21.30
CA SER A 282 7.77 -6.70 -22.28
C SER A 282 9.11 -6.40 -21.62
N GLU A 283 9.99 -7.41 -21.57
CA GLU A 283 11.43 -7.29 -21.30
C GLU A 283 12.18 -6.49 -22.40
N SER A 284 11.48 -5.65 -23.13
CA SER A 284 12.05 -4.78 -24.16
C SER A 284 11.39 -3.40 -24.07
N ALA A 285 11.62 -2.72 -22.95
CA ALA A 285 11.35 -1.31 -22.77
C ALA A 285 12.51 -0.62 -22.02
N GLN A 286 13.75 -0.91 -22.43
CA GLN A 286 14.91 -0.07 -22.12
C GLN A 286 15.23 0.95 -23.21
N ASN A 287 14.50 0.97 -24.32
CA ASN A 287 14.64 2.02 -25.33
C ASN A 287 13.26 2.37 -25.86
N GLU A 288 12.66 3.42 -25.30
CA GLU A 288 11.68 4.33 -25.92
C GLU A 288 10.82 5.04 -24.85
N ALA A 289 11.49 5.85 -24.02
CA ALA A 289 10.88 7.00 -23.36
C ALA A 289 11.76 8.24 -23.60
N LYS A 290 12.10 8.49 -24.87
CA LYS A 290 12.55 9.81 -25.33
C LYS A 290 11.61 10.26 -26.45
N GLN A 291 10.50 10.87 -26.07
CA GLN A 291 9.97 11.96 -26.87
C GLN A 291 9.26 13.00 -25.99
N GLN A 292 10.04 14.04 -25.72
CA GLN A 292 9.61 15.43 -25.69
C GLN A 292 8.61 15.82 -24.58
N LYS A 293 9.03 15.70 -23.32
CA LYS A 293 9.19 16.97 -22.60
C LYS A 293 10.25 17.73 -23.39
N LYS A 294 9.96 18.92 -23.92
CA LYS A 294 11.02 19.87 -24.22
C LYS A 294 11.75 20.09 -22.90
N THR A 295 12.71 19.23 -22.61
CA THR A 295 13.65 19.47 -21.53
C THR A 295 14.32 20.75 -21.97
N LYS A 296 14.28 21.75 -21.09
CA LYS A 296 15.03 23.00 -21.23
C LYS A 296 16.54 22.71 -21.39
N TYR A 297 16.95 21.46 -21.14
CA TYR A 297 18.30 20.94 -21.04
C TYR A 297 18.53 19.75 -22.00
N ASP A 298 19.72 19.72 -22.59
CA ASP A 298 20.19 18.62 -23.44
C ASP A 298 20.70 17.48 -22.55
N ALA A 299 19.99 16.35 -22.54
CA ALA A 299 20.32 15.18 -21.72
C ALA A 299 21.63 14.47 -22.14
N ASN A 300 22.26 14.87 -23.25
CA ASN A 300 23.58 14.39 -23.65
C ASN A 300 24.72 15.29 -23.13
N LEU A 301 24.40 16.45 -22.57
CA LEU A 301 25.36 17.32 -21.89
C LEU A 301 25.44 16.90 -20.43
N MET A 302 26.64 16.49 -20.02
CA MET A 302 26.96 16.12 -18.65
C MET A 302 27.74 17.26 -18.01
N TYR A 303 27.32 17.69 -16.83
CA TYR A 303 28.03 18.68 -16.03
C TYR A 303 28.61 18.04 -14.78
N GLU A 304 29.79 18.49 -14.40
CA GLU A 304 30.43 18.06 -13.16
C GLU A 304 29.76 18.80 -11.99
N LEU A 305 29.12 18.04 -11.09
CA LEU A 305 28.75 18.53 -9.78
C LEU A 305 29.83 18.15 -8.78
N THR A 306 30.44 19.15 -8.17
CA THR A 306 31.35 18.96 -7.03
C THR A 306 30.62 19.28 -5.74
N VAL A 307 30.48 18.31 -4.83
CA VAL A 307 29.88 18.54 -3.51
C VAL A 307 30.98 18.63 -2.46
N ARG A 308 30.95 19.71 -1.67
CA ARG A 308 31.90 20.00 -0.59
C ARG A 308 31.15 20.36 0.66
N SER A 309 31.44 19.68 1.76
CA SER A 309 30.89 20.05 3.06
C SER A 309 31.93 20.73 3.94
N ASN A 310 31.45 21.42 4.98
CA ASN A 310 32.27 21.98 6.06
C ASN A 310 32.77 20.90 7.05
N VAL A 311 32.34 19.65 6.89
CA VAL A 311 32.71 18.50 7.75
C VAL A 311 33.15 17.32 6.89
N PHE A 312 34.01 16.46 7.45
CA PHE A 312 34.55 15.27 6.77
C PHE A 312 33.78 13.99 7.19
N ASP A 313 33.89 12.93 6.39
CA ASP A 313 33.17 11.64 6.55
C ASP A 313 31.64 11.78 6.61
N ASP A 314 31.09 12.68 5.80
CA ASP A 314 29.66 12.78 5.52
C ASP A 314 29.25 11.80 4.39
N GLU A 315 27.97 11.65 4.09
CA GLU A 315 27.45 10.81 3.01
C GLU A 315 26.56 11.65 2.09
N VAL A 316 26.91 11.69 0.81
CA VAL A 316 26.24 12.45 -0.24
C VAL A 316 25.29 11.52 -0.99
N PHE A 317 24.02 11.92 -1.06
CA PHE A 317 22.99 11.30 -1.88
C PHE A 317 22.61 12.23 -3.01
N ILE A 318 22.45 11.66 -4.21
CA ILE A 318 21.99 12.38 -5.39
C ILE A 318 20.84 11.58 -5.98
N ASP A 319 19.67 12.22 -6.05
CA ASP A 319 18.40 11.60 -6.45
C ASP A 319 18.08 10.31 -5.65
N GLY A 320 18.49 10.28 -4.38
CA GLY A 320 18.28 9.18 -3.46
C GLY A 320 19.31 8.05 -3.50
N VAL A 321 20.30 8.12 -4.40
CA VAL A 321 21.41 7.13 -4.51
C VAL A 321 22.63 7.66 -3.75
N SER A 322 23.32 6.82 -2.97
CA SER A 322 24.55 7.20 -2.25
C SER A 322 25.75 7.26 -3.19
N TYR A 323 26.55 8.32 -3.07
CA TYR A 323 27.78 8.55 -3.85
C TYR A 323 29.04 8.67 -2.97
N GLY A 324 28.96 8.32 -1.69
CA GLY A 324 30.08 8.38 -0.75
C GLY A 324 30.24 9.75 -0.07
N SER A 325 31.44 10.08 0.42
CA SER A 325 31.68 11.25 1.26
C SER A 325 32.25 12.46 0.51
N THR A 326 32.06 13.67 1.05
CA THR A 326 32.70 14.88 0.51
C THR A 326 34.19 14.93 0.87
N LYS A 327 35.06 15.53 0.05
CA LYS A 327 34.80 16.13 -1.27
C LYS A 327 34.64 15.04 -2.33
N MET A 328 33.53 15.11 -3.07
CA MET A 328 33.30 14.26 -4.23
C MET A 328 32.94 15.10 -5.46
N SER A 329 33.16 14.51 -6.62
CA SER A 329 32.79 15.07 -7.92
C SER A 329 32.15 13.96 -8.75
N VAL A 330 31.03 14.28 -9.40
CA VAL A 330 30.28 13.33 -10.23
C VAL A 330 29.75 14.03 -11.47
N MET A 331 29.73 13.31 -12.59
CA MET A 331 29.12 13.78 -13.82
C MET A 331 27.64 13.45 -13.81
N LEU A 332 26.79 14.48 -13.89
CA LEU A 332 25.34 14.34 -13.94
C LEU A 332 24.80 15.00 -15.22
N PRO A 333 23.69 14.49 -15.78
CA PRO A 333 23.07 15.11 -16.93
C PRO A 333 22.58 16.53 -16.60
N ALA A 334 22.47 17.39 -17.60
CA ALA A 334 21.88 18.70 -17.42
C ALA A 334 20.41 18.59 -16.98
N GLY A 335 20.04 19.17 -15.84
CA GLY A 335 18.69 19.05 -15.27
C GLY A 335 18.60 19.31 -13.77
N GLU A 336 17.41 19.11 -13.22
CA GLU A 336 17.17 19.21 -11.78
C GLU A 336 17.64 17.93 -11.07
N HIS A 337 18.42 18.08 -10.01
CA HIS A 337 18.92 17.00 -9.16
C HIS A 337 18.66 17.32 -7.69
N SER A 338 18.17 16.34 -6.94
CA SER A 338 18.04 16.45 -5.48
C SER A 338 19.34 16.01 -4.82
N ILE A 339 20.01 16.94 -4.13
CA ILE A 339 21.24 16.66 -3.40
C ILE A 339 20.95 16.64 -1.91
N GLU A 340 21.40 15.58 -1.25
CA GLU A 340 21.31 15.45 0.19
C GLU A 340 22.67 15.08 0.78
N VAL A 341 23.09 15.76 1.85
CA VAL A 341 24.34 15.46 2.54
C VAL A 341 24.07 15.20 4.01
N LEU A 342 24.46 14.01 4.46
CA LEU A 342 24.23 13.51 5.81
C LEU A 342 25.55 13.40 6.57
N LYS A 343 25.58 13.83 7.83
CA LYS A 343 26.71 13.56 8.73
C LYS A 343 26.21 13.26 10.12
N LEU A 344 26.79 12.23 10.73
CA LEU A 344 26.55 11.87 12.13
C LEU A 344 26.71 13.08 13.06
N GLY A 345 25.66 13.44 13.81
CA GLY A 345 25.64 14.57 14.73
C GLY A 345 25.39 15.95 14.09
N TYR A 346 24.90 15.99 12.84
CA TYR A 346 24.56 17.23 12.12
C TYR A 346 23.17 17.12 11.48
N GLN A 347 22.50 18.26 11.27
CA GLN A 347 21.23 18.30 10.56
C GLN A 347 21.42 17.94 9.07
N PRO A 348 20.57 17.07 8.48
CA PRO A 348 20.57 16.78 7.06
C PRO A 348 20.48 18.05 6.21
N TYR A 349 21.35 18.17 5.21
CA TYR A 349 21.22 19.20 4.18
C TYR A 349 20.51 18.62 2.97
N VAL A 350 19.41 19.23 2.52
CA VAL A 350 18.69 18.83 1.30
C VAL A 350 18.50 20.06 0.44
N GLU A 351 18.91 19.98 -0.82
CA GLU A 351 18.72 21.05 -1.82
C GLU A 351 18.45 20.45 -3.20
N ASN A 352 17.44 20.97 -3.89
CA ASN A 352 17.27 20.71 -5.31
C ASN A 352 18.08 21.74 -6.09
N ILE A 353 19.01 21.28 -6.92
CA ILE A 353 19.82 22.13 -7.79
C ILE A 353 19.41 21.94 -9.24
N GLU A 354 19.55 22.98 -10.05
CA GLU A 354 19.36 22.94 -11.49
C GLU A 354 20.73 23.01 -12.17
N LEU A 355 21.22 21.87 -12.67
CA LEU A 355 22.55 21.72 -13.23
C LEU A 355 22.55 22.14 -14.71
N THR A 356 23.02 23.35 -14.99
CA THR A 356 23.11 23.93 -16.35
C THR A 356 24.54 24.22 -16.80
N GLU A 357 25.49 24.11 -15.89
CA GLU A 357 26.93 24.22 -16.07
C GLU A 357 27.63 23.45 -14.94
N ASN A 358 28.96 23.32 -14.98
CA ASN A 358 29.71 22.71 -13.88
C ASN A 358 29.51 23.53 -12.59
N GLN A 359 29.01 22.90 -11.54
CA GLN A 359 28.63 23.57 -10.31
C GLN A 359 29.39 22.98 -9.13
N THR A 360 29.78 23.83 -8.18
CA THR A 360 30.25 23.38 -6.87
C THR A 360 29.22 23.74 -5.82
N LEU A 361 28.59 22.73 -5.23
CA LEU A 361 27.72 22.89 -4.09
C LEU A 361 28.56 22.85 -2.80
N ARG A 362 28.53 23.95 -2.04
CA ARG A 362 29.17 24.03 -0.72
C ARG A 362 28.11 23.92 0.37
N VAL A 363 28.08 22.77 1.01
CA VAL A 363 27.19 22.46 2.12
C VAL A 363 27.80 22.91 3.44
N ASN A 364 27.01 23.59 4.26
CA ASN A 364 27.39 23.96 5.62
C ASN A 364 26.47 23.24 6.61
N LEU A 365 26.87 22.03 6.99
CA LEU A 365 26.17 21.21 7.98
C LEU A 365 26.27 21.86 9.36
N LYS A 366 25.11 22.02 10.01
CA LYS A 366 24.98 22.56 11.37
C LYS A 366 24.95 21.41 12.36
N LYS A 367 25.80 21.51 13.39
CA LYS A 367 25.89 20.50 14.46
C LYS A 367 24.56 20.44 15.21
N ASP A 368 24.03 19.25 15.37
CA ASP A 368 22.76 19.03 16.06
C ASP A 368 22.96 19.15 17.57
N THR A 369 22.10 19.91 18.26
CA THR A 369 22.29 20.27 19.68
C THR A 369 21.44 19.45 20.65
N GLN A 370 20.86 18.32 20.22
CA GLN A 370 20.18 17.36 21.10
C GLN A 370 20.44 15.90 20.69
N SER A 371 20.34 15.00 21.68
CA SER A 371 20.68 13.57 21.65
C SER A 371 20.03 12.78 20.51
N PHE A 372 20.83 11.89 19.86
CA PHE A 372 20.53 11.14 18.62
C PHE A 372 19.99 12.03 17.51
N ALA A 373 20.87 12.40 16.57
CA ALA A 373 20.46 13.25 15.46
C ALA A 373 19.38 12.54 14.66
N LYS A 374 18.27 13.22 14.39
CA LYS A 374 17.17 12.71 13.57
C LYS A 374 17.72 12.09 12.27
N GLY A 375 17.50 10.79 12.05
CA GLY A 375 17.96 10.10 10.84
C GLY A 375 19.36 9.48 10.91
N GLU A 376 19.99 9.44 12.08
CA GLU A 376 21.28 8.77 12.30
C GLU A 376 21.20 7.27 12.01
N ARG A 377 22.07 6.76 11.13
CA ARG A 377 22.19 5.33 10.84
C ARG A 377 22.91 4.61 11.98
N ILE A 378 22.33 3.51 12.46
CA ILE A 378 22.87 2.61 13.48
C ILE A 378 22.99 1.22 12.84
N GLN A 379 24.14 0.57 13.01
CA GLN A 379 24.32 -0.82 12.59
C GLN A 379 25.16 -1.55 13.64
N ASP A 380 24.53 -2.50 14.33
CA ASP A 380 25.20 -3.32 15.33
C ASP A 380 25.98 -4.46 14.67
N ILE A 381 27.05 -4.89 15.33
CA ILE A 381 27.83 -6.07 14.93
C ILE A 381 27.27 -7.29 15.66
N LEU A 382 26.92 -8.31 14.90
CA LEU A 382 26.48 -9.61 15.39
C LEU A 382 27.68 -10.52 15.62
N ASN A 383 27.43 -11.64 16.33
CA ASN A 383 28.39 -12.73 16.47
C ASN A 383 29.08 -13.11 15.15
N ASN A 384 30.40 -13.36 15.23
CA ASN A 384 31.31 -13.61 14.10
C ASN A 384 31.50 -12.40 13.16
N ASP A 385 31.51 -11.19 13.71
CA ASP A 385 31.77 -9.93 13.00
C ASP A 385 30.84 -9.68 11.80
N LYS A 386 29.62 -10.24 11.85
CA LYS A 386 28.60 -10.02 10.82
C LYS A 386 27.87 -8.72 11.10
N GLN A 387 27.51 -7.98 10.06
CA GLN A 387 26.70 -6.78 10.22
C GLN A 387 25.23 -7.15 10.47
N GLY A 388 24.61 -6.51 11.46
CA GLY A 388 23.17 -6.56 11.68
C GLY A 388 22.41 -5.67 10.68
N PRO A 389 21.06 -5.63 10.79
CA PRO A 389 20.25 -4.77 9.95
C PRO A 389 20.57 -3.30 10.22
N THR A 390 20.54 -2.48 9.17
CA THR A 390 20.67 -1.02 9.30
C THR A 390 19.42 -0.44 9.93
N LEU A 391 19.59 0.35 10.98
CA LEU A 391 18.54 1.07 11.67
C LEU A 391 18.72 2.57 11.51
N ILE A 392 17.66 3.31 11.76
CA ILE A 392 17.62 4.75 11.81
C ILE A 392 17.17 5.20 13.20
N ALA A 393 17.90 6.14 13.80
CA ALA A 393 17.54 6.74 15.07
C ALA A 393 16.33 7.67 14.92
N ILE A 394 15.27 7.34 15.64
CA ILE A 394 14.03 8.09 15.71
C ILE A 394 14.00 8.88 17.02
N PRO A 395 13.83 10.21 16.98
CA PRO A 395 13.83 11.04 18.17
C PRO A 395 12.58 10.81 19.02
N ALA A 396 12.68 11.12 20.32
CA ALA A 396 11.50 11.26 21.16
C ALA A 396 10.62 12.43 20.67
N GLY A 397 9.31 12.34 20.85
CA GLY A 397 8.39 13.37 20.37
C GLY A 397 6.92 12.99 20.49
N GLY A 398 6.04 13.95 20.19
CA GLY A 398 4.60 13.72 20.13
C GLY A 398 4.08 13.80 18.70
N PHE A 399 3.00 13.08 18.40
CA PHE A 399 2.28 13.18 17.13
C PHE A 399 0.79 12.82 17.27
N GLN A 400 0.02 13.11 16.22
CA GLN A 400 -1.37 12.66 16.11
C GLN A 400 -1.41 11.30 15.39
N MET A 401 -1.85 10.26 16.10
CA MET A 401 -2.00 8.91 15.59
C MET A 401 -3.43 8.69 15.08
N GLY A 402 -3.59 8.03 13.93
CA GLY A 402 -4.88 7.72 13.30
C GLY A 402 -5.20 8.55 12.05
N ASP A 403 -6.45 8.46 11.58
CA ASP A 403 -6.91 9.14 10.36
C ASP A 403 -7.16 10.65 10.59
N ILE A 404 -6.13 11.47 10.35
CA ILE A 404 -6.18 12.93 10.50
C ILE A 404 -7.02 13.59 9.39
N THR A 405 -7.03 13.02 8.18
CA THR A 405 -7.66 13.66 7.02
C THR A 405 -9.14 13.32 6.85
N GLY A 406 -9.65 12.37 7.64
CA GLY A 406 -11.06 11.97 7.59
C GLY A 406 -11.40 11.05 6.40
N ARG A 407 -10.40 10.42 5.78
CA ARG A 407 -10.58 9.54 4.60
C ARG A 407 -10.35 8.06 4.92
N GLY A 408 -10.04 7.73 6.16
CA GLY A 408 -9.72 6.39 6.61
C GLY A 408 -10.90 5.55 7.05
N LEU A 409 -10.56 4.31 7.40
CA LEU A 409 -11.50 3.34 7.93
C LEU A 409 -11.90 3.70 9.36
N ASP A 410 -13.07 3.21 9.80
CA ASP A 410 -13.59 3.49 11.13
C ASP A 410 -12.63 3.07 12.26
N ASN A 411 -11.86 2.00 12.05
CA ASN A 411 -10.88 1.49 13.01
C ASN A 411 -9.58 2.30 13.07
N GLU A 412 -9.42 3.32 12.22
CA GLU A 412 -8.32 4.30 12.25
C GLU A 412 -8.67 5.54 13.09
N ARG A 413 -9.85 5.54 13.72
CA ARG A 413 -10.40 6.65 14.51
C ARG A 413 -10.73 6.20 15.95
N PRO A 414 -10.79 7.13 16.92
CA PRO A 414 -10.49 8.57 16.80
C PRO A 414 -8.99 8.84 16.64
N VAL A 415 -8.66 10.05 16.18
CA VAL A 415 -7.28 10.55 16.24
C VAL A 415 -6.89 10.74 17.70
N VAL A 416 -5.74 10.20 18.10
CA VAL A 416 -5.23 10.29 19.47
C VAL A 416 -3.83 10.89 19.49
N SER A 417 -3.57 11.76 20.46
CA SER A 417 -2.22 12.28 20.68
C SER A 417 -1.36 11.19 21.35
N TYR A 418 -0.30 10.78 20.67
CA TYR A 418 0.62 9.74 21.13
C TYR A 418 2.01 10.33 21.36
N LYS A 419 2.69 9.88 22.42
CA LYS A 419 4.00 10.40 22.83
C LYS A 419 5.02 9.28 22.88
N ILE A 420 6.11 9.47 22.15
CA ILE A 420 7.32 8.66 22.19
C ILE A 420 8.21 9.24 23.29
N GLU A 421 8.32 8.52 24.41
CA GLU A 421 9.02 8.98 25.61
C GLU A 421 10.55 8.96 25.46
N SER A 422 11.10 8.12 24.60
CA SER A 422 12.54 7.96 24.40
C SER A 422 12.86 7.66 22.96
N SER A 423 14.02 8.15 22.50
CA SER A 423 14.54 7.82 21.18
C SER A 423 14.81 6.32 21.06
N PHE A 424 14.60 5.77 19.88
CA PHE A 424 14.83 4.36 19.58
C PHE A 424 15.37 4.21 18.15
N GLY A 425 16.01 3.09 17.84
CA GLY A 425 16.35 2.72 16.46
C GLY A 425 15.21 1.94 15.82
N ILE A 426 14.93 2.17 14.54
CA ILE A 426 14.00 1.35 13.74
C ILE A 426 14.64 0.96 12.41
N GLY A 427 14.36 -0.24 11.90
CA GLY A 427 14.87 -0.74 10.63
C GLY A 427 14.67 0.27 9.51
N GLU A 428 15.76 0.62 8.82
CA GLU A 428 15.77 1.51 7.67
C GLU A 428 14.81 1.02 6.57
N LYS A 429 14.66 -0.30 6.48
CA LYS A 429 13.87 -1.07 5.52
C LYS A 429 13.23 -2.27 6.22
N GLU A 430 12.31 -2.97 5.56
CA GLU A 430 11.85 -4.27 6.05
C GLU A 430 13.00 -5.28 6.11
N ILE A 431 12.90 -6.27 7.00
CA ILE A 431 13.89 -7.35 7.09
C ILE A 431 13.93 -8.11 5.76
N THR A 432 15.12 -8.28 5.20
CA THR A 432 15.26 -8.92 3.89
C THR A 432 15.30 -10.44 3.99
N VAL A 433 15.07 -11.12 2.87
CA VAL A 433 15.29 -12.56 2.73
C VAL A 433 16.70 -12.96 3.14
N LYS A 434 17.72 -12.15 2.78
CA LYS A 434 19.12 -12.40 3.16
C LYS A 434 19.34 -12.32 4.67
N GLU A 435 18.79 -11.30 5.31
CA GLU A 435 18.90 -11.10 6.76
C GLU A 435 18.17 -12.22 7.52
N PHE A 436 16.97 -12.61 7.07
CA PHE A 436 16.23 -13.71 7.65
C PHE A 436 16.90 -15.08 7.40
N SER A 437 17.49 -15.27 6.22
CA SER A 437 18.26 -16.48 5.89
C SER A 437 19.47 -16.66 6.80
N ALA A 438 20.13 -15.56 7.22
CA ALA A 438 21.22 -15.61 8.18
C ALA A 438 20.74 -16.11 9.55
N PHE A 439 19.58 -15.66 10.03
CA PHE A 439 18.93 -16.17 11.23
C PHE A 439 18.64 -17.67 11.13
N VAL A 440 17.98 -18.09 10.05
CA VAL A 440 17.63 -19.51 9.84
C VAL A 440 18.89 -20.38 9.77
N SER A 441 19.94 -19.90 9.09
CA SER A 441 21.22 -20.62 8.99
C SER A 441 21.95 -20.74 10.33
N ALA A 442 21.82 -19.72 11.21
CA ALA A 442 22.46 -19.72 12.52
C ALA A 442 21.74 -20.60 13.55
N THR A 443 20.43 -20.78 13.40
CA THR A 443 19.56 -21.40 14.43
C THR A 443 18.91 -22.71 13.99
N ASN A 444 18.95 -23.03 12.68
CA ASN A 444 18.12 -24.06 12.05
C ASN A 444 16.62 -23.86 12.28
N TYR A 445 16.18 -22.60 12.40
CA TYR A 445 14.79 -22.26 12.62
C TYR A 445 13.89 -22.74 11.46
N VAL A 446 12.74 -23.30 11.81
CA VAL A 446 11.69 -23.71 10.87
C VAL A 446 10.47 -22.83 11.16
N THR A 447 10.01 -22.10 10.15
CA THR A 447 8.88 -21.17 10.29
C THR A 447 7.55 -21.89 10.47
N GLU A 448 6.55 -21.20 11.03
CA GLU A 448 5.21 -21.76 11.16
C GLU A 448 4.55 -22.07 9.80
N ALA A 449 4.92 -21.36 8.73
CA ALA A 449 4.51 -21.70 7.37
C ALA A 449 5.07 -23.05 6.93
N GLU A 450 6.35 -23.35 7.23
CA GLU A 450 6.99 -24.62 6.90
C GLU A 450 6.44 -25.79 7.76
N LYS A 451 5.98 -25.53 8.99
CA LYS A 451 5.39 -26.56 9.87
C LYS A 451 3.93 -26.89 9.55
N ASN A 452 3.15 -25.90 9.14
CA ASN A 452 1.69 -26.00 9.09
C ASN A 452 1.13 -25.91 7.65
N ARG A 453 0.03 -25.18 7.46
CA ARG A 453 -0.75 -25.09 6.20
C ARG A 453 -0.08 -24.23 5.11
N GLY A 454 1.25 -24.05 5.17
CA GLY A 454 1.96 -23.14 4.28
C GLY A 454 1.58 -21.68 4.49
N CYS A 455 1.54 -20.91 3.41
CA CYS A 455 1.39 -19.46 3.41
C CYS A 455 0.10 -19.02 2.70
N ALA A 456 -0.56 -18.00 3.24
CA ALA A 456 -1.73 -17.43 2.61
C ALA A 456 -1.36 -16.52 1.43
N PHE A 457 -2.20 -16.49 0.42
CA PHE A 457 -2.16 -15.51 -0.66
C PHE A 457 -3.56 -14.95 -0.89
N TYR A 458 -3.61 -13.88 -1.67
CA TYR A 458 -4.85 -13.15 -1.90
C TYR A 458 -5.70 -13.81 -3.01
N GLY A 459 -6.88 -14.34 -2.64
CA GLY A 459 -7.91 -14.84 -3.56
C GLY A 459 -9.02 -13.81 -3.84
N SER A 460 -10.15 -14.23 -4.43
CA SER A 460 -11.25 -13.33 -4.82
C SER A 460 -12.04 -12.71 -3.66
N SER A 461 -12.00 -13.31 -2.47
CA SER A 461 -12.85 -12.91 -1.32
C SER A 461 -12.34 -13.37 0.04
N GLU A 462 -11.58 -14.47 0.11
CA GLU A 462 -11.00 -14.99 1.36
C GLU A 462 -9.52 -15.32 1.16
N PRO A 463 -8.70 -15.30 2.23
CA PRO A 463 -7.34 -15.80 2.18
C PRO A 463 -7.31 -17.28 1.79
N GLN A 464 -6.53 -17.61 0.77
CA GLN A 464 -6.31 -18.99 0.36
C GLN A 464 -4.91 -19.44 0.81
N TYR A 465 -4.79 -20.67 1.27
CA TYR A 465 -3.52 -21.22 1.74
C TYR A 465 -2.93 -22.18 0.71
N ASP A 466 -1.64 -22.04 0.44
CA ASP A 466 -0.86 -23.00 -0.33
C ASP A 466 0.22 -23.61 0.58
N THR A 467 0.19 -24.93 0.73
CA THR A 467 1.12 -25.69 1.57
C THR A 467 2.56 -25.70 1.05
N GLN A 468 2.77 -25.36 -0.23
CA GLN A 468 4.10 -25.25 -0.84
C GLN A 468 4.70 -23.85 -0.67
N MET A 469 3.89 -22.86 -0.27
CA MET A 469 4.35 -21.49 -0.09
C MET A 469 4.89 -21.24 1.32
N ASN A 470 6.05 -20.59 1.40
CA ASN A 470 6.72 -20.17 2.63
C ASN A 470 7.68 -19.00 2.32
N TRP A 471 8.49 -18.58 3.29
CA TRP A 471 9.40 -17.43 3.13
C TRP A 471 10.46 -17.60 2.04
N ARG A 472 10.78 -18.84 1.62
CA ARG A 472 11.72 -19.13 0.52
C ARG A 472 11.03 -19.20 -0.85
N ASN A 473 9.72 -19.44 -0.84
CA ASN A 473 8.89 -19.57 -2.03
C ASN A 473 7.53 -18.89 -1.79
N PRO A 474 7.43 -17.56 -1.88
CA PRO A 474 6.21 -16.81 -1.56
C PRO A 474 5.17 -16.80 -2.70
N GLY A 475 5.34 -17.63 -3.73
CA GLY A 475 4.46 -17.66 -4.90
C GLY A 475 4.77 -16.61 -5.98
N TYR A 476 5.91 -15.93 -5.86
CA TYR A 476 6.48 -15.06 -6.89
C TYR A 476 8.02 -15.08 -6.79
N GLU A 477 8.70 -14.62 -7.84
CA GLU A 477 10.16 -14.54 -7.84
C GLU A 477 10.65 -13.53 -6.80
N GLN A 478 11.64 -13.95 -6.01
CA GLN A 478 12.18 -13.19 -4.91
C GLN A 478 13.71 -13.31 -4.90
N THR A 479 14.39 -12.20 -4.62
CA THR A 479 15.84 -12.16 -4.40
C THR A 479 16.15 -11.87 -2.94
N ASP A 480 17.43 -12.01 -2.58
CA ASP A 480 17.98 -11.69 -1.26
C ASP A 480 17.62 -10.30 -0.72
N GLU A 481 17.37 -9.33 -1.61
CA GLU A 481 17.04 -7.95 -1.26
C GLU A 481 15.53 -7.67 -1.22
N HIS A 482 14.67 -8.68 -1.33
CA HIS A 482 13.24 -8.49 -1.09
C HIS A 482 12.90 -8.62 0.40
N PRO A 483 11.78 -8.05 0.86
CA PRO A 483 11.31 -8.24 2.22
C PRO A 483 10.97 -9.71 2.47
N VAL A 484 11.36 -10.26 3.62
CA VAL A 484 10.89 -11.58 4.02
C VAL A 484 9.37 -11.54 4.24
N VAL A 485 8.66 -12.53 3.70
CA VAL A 485 7.20 -12.68 3.84
C VAL A 485 6.84 -14.08 4.28
N CYS A 486 5.54 -14.39 4.38
CA CYS A 486 5.05 -15.70 4.84
C CYS A 486 5.50 -16.03 6.28
N VAL A 487 5.67 -15.01 7.11
CA VAL A 487 6.09 -15.12 8.51
C VAL A 487 4.96 -14.72 9.45
N THR A 488 4.81 -15.47 10.53
CA THR A 488 3.88 -15.14 11.63
C THR A 488 4.49 -14.12 12.58
N LEU A 489 3.68 -13.61 13.51
CA LEU A 489 4.20 -12.79 14.62
C LEU A 489 5.25 -13.56 15.43
N SER A 490 5.04 -14.85 15.67
CA SER A 490 5.97 -15.71 16.40
C SER A 490 7.31 -15.90 15.66
N ASP A 491 7.28 -16.04 14.33
CA ASP A 491 8.49 -16.11 13.52
C ASP A 491 9.28 -14.80 13.58
N ALA A 492 8.58 -13.66 13.52
CA ALA A 492 9.19 -12.34 13.65
C ALA A 492 9.77 -12.10 15.07
N LYS A 493 9.07 -12.56 16.12
CA LYS A 493 9.55 -12.53 17.51
C LYS A 493 10.80 -13.38 17.71
N ALA A 494 10.82 -14.61 17.17
CA ALA A 494 11.99 -15.47 17.22
C ALA A 494 13.22 -14.85 16.53
N TYR A 495 13.01 -14.13 15.42
CA TYR A 495 14.07 -13.39 14.75
C TYR A 495 14.64 -12.26 15.63
N VAL A 496 13.80 -11.42 16.25
CA VAL A 496 14.28 -10.32 17.10
C VAL A 496 14.91 -10.80 18.40
N ASP A 497 14.47 -11.93 18.96
CA ASP A 497 15.10 -12.58 20.10
C ASP A 497 16.51 -13.05 19.75
N TRP A 498 16.66 -13.72 18.59
CA TRP A 498 17.98 -14.11 18.08
C TRP A 498 18.88 -12.90 17.81
N LEU A 499 18.32 -11.84 17.23
CA LEU A 499 19.06 -10.62 16.93
C LEU A 499 19.55 -9.94 18.21
N SER A 500 18.72 -9.93 19.25
CA SER A 500 19.10 -9.41 20.58
C SER A 500 20.26 -10.19 21.18
N LEU A 501 20.15 -11.53 21.20
CA LEU A 501 21.20 -12.41 21.71
C LEU A 501 22.50 -12.31 20.91
N SER A 502 22.40 -12.08 19.60
CA SER A 502 23.55 -12.04 18.71
C SER A 502 24.31 -10.72 18.72
N SER A 503 23.68 -9.63 19.18
CA SER A 503 24.24 -8.27 19.18
C SER A 503 24.55 -7.72 20.58
N ASP A 504 24.09 -8.40 21.64
CA ASP A 504 24.09 -7.87 23.02
C ASP A 504 23.34 -6.53 23.14
N LYS A 505 22.28 -6.37 22.34
CA LYS A 505 21.36 -5.23 22.35
C LYS A 505 19.92 -5.71 22.52
N THR A 506 19.05 -4.81 22.95
CA THR A 506 17.61 -5.11 23.05
C THR A 506 16.92 -4.79 21.72
N TYR A 507 16.66 -5.81 20.92
CA TYR A 507 15.82 -5.74 19.72
C TYR A 507 14.41 -6.24 20.01
N ARG A 508 13.43 -5.66 19.32
CA ARG A 508 12.03 -6.07 19.37
C ARG A 508 11.31 -5.67 18.08
N LEU A 509 10.03 -5.99 17.98
CA LEU A 509 9.16 -5.40 16.95
C LEU A 509 8.74 -3.98 17.39
N PRO A 510 8.45 -3.07 16.44
CA PRO A 510 7.88 -1.77 16.76
C PRO A 510 6.51 -1.94 17.42
N THR A 511 6.19 -1.07 18.37
CA THR A 511 4.78 -0.85 18.72
C THR A 511 4.07 -0.15 17.55
N GLU A 512 2.75 -0.25 17.49
CA GLU A 512 1.94 0.41 16.45
C GLU A 512 2.15 1.92 16.45
N GLY A 513 2.24 2.53 17.63
CA GLY A 513 2.50 3.96 17.79
C GLY A 513 3.89 4.37 17.32
N GLU A 514 4.92 3.58 17.63
CA GLU A 514 6.28 3.80 17.12
C GLU A 514 6.35 3.67 15.60
N TRP A 515 5.69 2.65 15.04
CA TRP A 515 5.64 2.43 13.60
C TRP A 515 4.98 3.62 12.89
N GLU A 516 3.81 4.07 13.36
CA GLU A 516 3.11 5.18 12.71
C GLU A 516 3.86 6.51 12.89
N TYR A 517 4.45 6.76 14.07
CA TYR A 517 5.30 7.93 14.29
C TYR A 517 6.46 7.98 13.29
N ALA A 518 7.14 6.84 13.16
CA ALA A 518 8.27 6.67 12.27
C ALA A 518 7.87 6.82 10.79
N ALA A 519 6.73 6.22 10.39
CA ALA A 519 6.19 6.31 9.04
C ALA A 519 5.79 7.74 8.65
N ARG A 520 5.15 8.49 9.57
CA ARG A 520 4.72 9.89 9.36
C ARG A 520 5.87 10.85 9.17
N ALA A 521 6.97 10.64 9.89
CA ALA A 521 8.13 11.53 9.87
C ALA A 521 7.82 13.03 10.07
N GLY A 522 6.80 13.33 10.89
CA GLY A 522 6.34 14.69 11.19
C GLY A 522 5.23 15.23 10.28
N THR A 523 4.74 14.43 9.33
CA THR A 523 3.62 14.80 8.45
C THR A 523 2.25 14.36 9.00
N GLU A 524 1.21 15.10 8.62
CA GLU A 524 -0.19 14.83 9.00
C GLU A 524 -1.06 14.38 7.81
N THR A 525 -0.42 14.09 6.66
CA THR A 525 -1.08 13.65 5.43
C THR A 525 -1.27 12.13 5.36
N ASP A 526 -2.06 11.66 4.38
CA ASP A 526 -2.31 10.22 4.16
C ASP A 526 -1.06 9.43 3.82
N PHE A 527 -0.13 10.05 3.12
CA PHE A 527 1.19 9.52 2.79
C PHE A 527 2.23 10.50 3.33
N TRP A 528 3.42 10.02 3.70
CA TRP A 528 4.45 10.92 4.24
C TRP A 528 4.93 11.96 3.21
N TRP A 529 4.71 11.72 1.92
CA TRP A 529 5.01 12.68 0.84
C TRP A 529 3.82 13.57 0.45
N GLY A 530 2.63 13.37 1.04
CA GLY A 530 1.47 14.22 0.81
C GLY A 530 0.13 13.48 0.80
N THR A 531 -0.89 14.18 0.27
CA THR A 531 -2.31 13.79 0.35
C THR A 531 -2.71 12.66 -0.61
N TYR A 532 -1.96 12.47 -1.71
CA TYR A 532 -2.30 11.56 -2.80
C TYR A 532 -1.15 10.57 -3.05
N ILE A 533 -1.50 9.34 -3.40
CA ILE A 533 -0.54 8.26 -3.67
C ILE A 533 0.44 8.65 -4.80
N GLY A 534 -0.03 9.38 -5.80
CA GLY A 534 0.75 9.69 -7.00
C GLY A 534 0.95 8.45 -7.88
N ASN A 535 2.11 8.37 -8.54
CA ASN A 535 2.49 7.24 -9.37
C ASN A 535 3.92 6.81 -9.02
N ASN A 536 4.15 5.51 -8.88
CA ASN A 536 5.45 4.90 -8.61
C ASN A 536 6.19 5.48 -7.39
N ASN A 537 5.44 5.93 -6.38
CA ASN A 537 5.99 6.42 -5.10
C ASN A 537 6.11 5.30 -4.05
N ALA A 538 5.38 4.20 -4.24
CA ALA A 538 5.35 3.02 -3.38
C ALA A 538 4.91 1.79 -4.20
N ASN A 539 5.20 0.59 -3.68
CA ASN A 539 4.69 -0.64 -4.27
C ASN A 539 3.36 -1.05 -3.64
N CYS A 540 2.26 -0.56 -4.18
CA CYS A 540 0.92 -1.02 -3.83
C CYS A 540 0.13 -1.37 -5.09
N GLY A 541 -1.02 -2.03 -4.91
CA GLY A 541 -1.93 -2.32 -6.01
C GLY A 541 -2.35 -1.03 -6.69
N TRP A 542 -2.25 -0.98 -8.02
CA TRP A 542 -2.61 0.21 -8.82
C TRP A 542 -1.77 1.47 -8.57
N CYS A 543 -0.62 1.34 -7.90
CA CYS A 543 0.30 2.46 -7.63
C CYS A 543 1.26 2.75 -8.79
N GLY A 544 1.22 1.92 -9.84
CA GLY A 544 1.92 2.15 -11.12
C GLY A 544 3.41 1.81 -11.12
N SER A 545 3.90 1.15 -10.08
CA SER A 545 5.23 0.54 -10.11
C SER A 545 5.22 -0.72 -10.98
N LYS A 546 6.38 -1.16 -11.45
CA LYS A 546 6.49 -2.41 -12.25
C LYS A 546 6.08 -3.68 -11.49
N TRP A 547 6.03 -3.61 -10.16
CA TRP A 547 5.66 -4.70 -9.25
C TRP A 547 4.20 -4.61 -8.77
N SER A 548 3.52 -3.49 -9.00
CA SER A 548 2.14 -3.27 -8.55
C SER A 548 1.20 -4.38 -9.05
N ASN A 549 0.46 -5.00 -8.13
CA ASN A 549 -0.39 -6.17 -8.37
C ASN A 549 0.33 -7.44 -8.87
N LYS A 550 1.67 -7.49 -8.85
CA LYS A 550 2.46 -8.66 -9.32
C LYS A 550 3.28 -9.32 -8.21
N SER A 551 4.07 -8.56 -7.47
CA SER A 551 4.95 -9.08 -6.41
C SER A 551 5.43 -7.97 -5.47
N SER A 552 6.13 -8.33 -4.39
CA SER A 552 6.96 -7.37 -3.65
C SER A 552 8.08 -6.81 -4.54
N ALA A 553 8.58 -5.62 -4.20
CA ALA A 553 9.78 -5.04 -4.78
C ALA A 553 10.98 -5.33 -3.86
N PRO A 554 12.23 -5.28 -4.38
CA PRO A 554 13.40 -5.16 -3.53
C PRO A 554 13.24 -3.98 -2.59
N VAL A 555 13.67 -4.14 -1.34
CA VAL A 555 13.70 -3.07 -0.35
C VAL A 555 14.51 -1.87 -0.86
N ALA A 556 14.19 -0.68 -0.35
CA ALA A 556 14.75 0.61 -0.76
C ALA A 556 14.59 0.93 -2.26
N SER A 557 13.53 0.42 -2.90
CA SER A 557 13.20 0.74 -4.31
C SER A 557 12.54 2.12 -4.49
N PHE A 558 12.00 2.70 -3.42
CA PHE A 558 11.30 3.99 -3.44
C PHE A 558 12.05 5.04 -2.60
N LYS A 559 11.54 6.27 -2.58
CA LYS A 559 12.14 7.34 -1.78
C LYS A 559 11.97 7.05 -0.29
N ARG A 560 12.97 7.41 0.51
CA ARG A 560 12.86 7.39 1.97
C ARG A 560 12.06 8.57 2.51
N ASN A 561 11.40 8.39 3.64
CA ASN A 561 10.64 9.45 4.31
C ASN A 561 11.56 10.47 5.02
N GLY A 562 10.96 11.49 5.65
CA GLY A 562 11.70 12.55 6.35
C GLY A 562 12.50 12.13 7.58
N PHE A 563 12.39 10.87 8.02
CA PHE A 563 13.28 10.27 9.01
C PHE A 563 14.38 9.41 8.39
N GLY A 564 14.25 9.02 7.12
CA GLY A 564 15.23 8.19 6.43
C GLY A 564 14.78 6.74 6.23
N LEU A 565 13.50 6.43 6.43
CA LEU A 565 12.96 5.08 6.28
C LEU A 565 12.42 4.83 4.89
N TYR A 566 12.73 3.66 4.34
CA TYR A 566 12.20 3.13 3.10
C TYR A 566 10.98 2.25 3.33
N ASP A 567 10.12 2.20 2.32
CA ASP A 567 9.04 1.23 2.17
C ASP A 567 8.04 1.16 3.34
N VAL A 568 7.96 2.20 4.17
CA VAL A 568 6.94 2.34 5.23
C VAL A 568 5.52 2.46 4.68
N ILE A 569 5.36 2.53 3.35
CA ILE A 569 4.09 2.55 2.64
C ILE A 569 4.16 1.57 1.48
N GLY A 570 3.22 0.62 1.45
CA GLY A 570 3.19 -0.45 0.47
C GLY A 570 4.27 -1.50 0.71
N ASN A 571 4.69 -2.13 -0.38
CA ASN A 571 5.54 -3.30 -0.47
C ASN A 571 4.97 -4.50 0.28
N VAL A 572 5.12 -4.57 1.60
CA VAL A 572 4.52 -5.59 2.45
C VAL A 572 3.93 -4.96 3.71
N TRP A 573 2.86 -5.57 4.22
CA TRP A 573 2.35 -5.27 5.55
C TRP A 573 3.40 -5.65 6.59
N GLU A 574 3.49 -4.91 7.68
CA GLU A 574 4.53 -5.13 8.67
C GLU A 574 3.97 -5.41 10.06
N TRP A 575 4.40 -6.52 10.66
CA TRP A 575 4.08 -6.86 12.05
C TRP A 575 4.53 -5.79 13.04
N THR A 576 3.62 -5.44 13.95
CA THR A 576 3.89 -4.66 15.15
C THR A 576 3.62 -5.52 16.38
N ASP A 577 4.21 -5.15 17.52
CA ASP A 577 3.89 -5.75 18.83
C ASP A 577 2.86 -4.88 19.56
N SER A 578 1.64 -4.87 19.05
CA SER A 578 0.55 -4.05 19.58
C SER A 578 -0.76 -4.81 19.42
N GLY A 579 -1.13 -5.52 20.49
CA GLY A 579 -2.26 -6.43 20.51
C GLY A 579 -2.24 -7.36 21.73
N SER A 580 -2.98 -8.46 21.66
CA SER A 580 -2.92 -9.57 22.62
C SER A 580 -1.99 -10.67 22.10
N GLU A 581 -1.81 -11.76 22.87
CA GLU A 581 -1.07 -12.94 22.39
C GLU A 581 -1.71 -13.57 21.14
N VAL A 582 -3.02 -13.37 20.93
CA VAL A 582 -3.81 -14.02 19.87
C VAL A 582 -3.99 -13.12 18.64
N VAL A 583 -3.95 -11.81 18.82
CA VAL A 583 -4.22 -10.82 17.76
C VAL A 583 -3.19 -9.71 17.85
N SER A 584 -2.57 -9.37 16.73
CA SER A 584 -1.69 -8.19 16.65
C SER A 584 -2.02 -7.35 15.43
N VAL A 585 -1.39 -6.18 15.35
CA VAL A 585 -1.59 -5.23 14.27
C VAL A 585 -0.48 -5.34 13.23
N VAL A 586 -0.87 -5.30 11.95
CA VAL A 586 0.03 -4.98 10.84
C VAL A 586 -0.26 -3.62 10.24
N ARG A 587 0.78 -2.95 9.73
CA ARG A 587 0.75 -1.59 9.17
C ARG A 587 1.39 -1.51 7.78
N GLY A 588 1.13 -0.42 7.04
CA GLY A 588 1.88 -0.08 5.80
C GLY A 588 1.16 -0.31 4.48
N GLY A 589 0.29 -1.32 4.36
CA GLY A 589 -0.23 -1.76 3.06
C GLY A 589 0.73 -2.72 2.36
N ALA A 590 0.36 -3.24 1.18
CA ALA A 590 1.23 -4.13 0.42
C ALA A 590 0.99 -4.04 -1.10
N TRP A 591 1.86 -4.70 -1.87
CA TRP A 591 1.93 -4.70 -3.33
C TRP A 591 0.64 -5.06 -4.08
N ASN A 592 -0.25 -5.82 -3.44
CA ASN A 592 -1.56 -6.24 -3.96
C ASN A 592 -2.76 -5.55 -3.28
N PHE A 593 -2.51 -4.54 -2.44
CA PHE A 593 -3.56 -3.76 -1.79
C PHE A 593 -3.79 -2.43 -2.48
N ALA A 594 -5.05 -2.04 -2.64
CA ALA A 594 -5.44 -0.80 -3.28
C ALA A 594 -4.80 0.42 -2.56
N PRO A 595 -4.57 1.54 -3.26
CA PRO A 595 -3.85 2.68 -2.70
C PRO A 595 -4.51 3.28 -1.45
N SER A 596 -5.83 3.19 -1.34
CA SER A 596 -6.62 3.65 -0.18
C SER A 596 -6.34 2.85 1.09
N LEU A 597 -5.74 1.66 0.97
CA LEU A 597 -5.37 0.75 2.07
C LEU A 597 -3.86 0.75 2.35
N ALA A 598 -3.10 1.61 1.67
CA ALA A 598 -1.67 1.84 1.92
C ALA A 598 -1.40 3.20 2.59
N ARG A 599 -2.41 3.83 3.20
CA ARG A 599 -2.22 5.10 3.91
C ARG A 599 -1.45 4.86 5.20
N VAL A 600 -0.72 5.87 5.67
CA VAL A 600 0.09 5.80 6.89
C VAL A 600 -0.74 5.34 8.10
N SER A 601 -2.00 5.75 8.19
CA SER A 601 -2.92 5.38 9.27
C SER A 601 -3.59 4.02 9.11
N THR A 602 -3.50 3.37 7.94
CA THR A 602 -4.18 2.09 7.72
C THR A 602 -3.57 1.00 8.60
N ARG A 603 -4.45 0.26 9.28
CA ARG A 603 -4.10 -0.76 10.26
C ARG A 603 -5.01 -1.98 10.13
N LEU A 604 -4.43 -3.17 10.30
CA LEU A 604 -5.17 -4.44 10.32
C LEU A 604 -4.88 -5.20 11.60
N GLU A 605 -5.93 -5.50 12.34
CA GLU A 605 -5.88 -6.41 13.47
C GLU A 605 -6.11 -7.84 12.96
N ILE A 606 -5.06 -8.65 12.98
CA ILE A 606 -5.03 -10.01 12.42
C ILE A 606 -4.53 -11.02 13.45
N ALA A 607 -4.87 -12.29 13.26
CA ALA A 607 -4.46 -13.36 14.17
C ALA A 607 -2.93 -13.49 14.16
N SER A 608 -2.30 -13.67 15.33
CA SER A 608 -0.84 -13.72 15.46
C SER A 608 -0.17 -14.88 14.70
N ASP A 609 -0.93 -15.93 14.39
CA ASP A 609 -0.54 -17.10 13.60
C ASP A 609 -0.83 -16.96 12.09
N PHE A 610 -1.48 -15.87 11.67
CA PHE A 610 -1.70 -15.57 10.26
C PHE A 610 -0.35 -15.29 9.59
N ARG A 611 -0.22 -15.68 8.32
CA ARG A 611 0.97 -15.42 7.52
C ARG A 611 0.58 -15.41 6.07
N SER A 612 1.07 -14.42 5.34
CA SER A 612 0.77 -14.29 3.91
C SER A 612 1.99 -13.83 3.13
N ASN A 613 1.91 -13.99 1.81
CA ASN A 613 2.97 -13.55 0.89
C ASN A 613 3.02 -12.01 0.69
N TYR A 614 2.31 -11.28 1.53
CA TYR A 614 2.27 -9.83 1.58
C TYR A 614 2.44 -9.29 3.01
N ILE A 615 2.80 -10.13 3.99
CA ILE A 615 3.11 -9.72 5.37
C ILE A 615 4.56 -10.09 5.69
N GLY A 616 5.36 -9.07 6.02
CA GLY A 616 6.71 -9.14 6.58
C GLY A 616 6.80 -8.36 7.89
N PHE A 617 7.97 -7.81 8.19
CA PHE A 617 8.19 -6.98 9.38
C PHE A 617 9.48 -6.16 9.28
N ARG A 618 9.59 -5.16 10.15
CA ARG A 618 10.85 -4.47 10.49
C ARG A 618 11.09 -4.53 11.99
N VAL A 619 12.31 -4.19 12.42
CA VAL A 619 12.73 -4.31 13.82
C VAL A 619 12.97 -2.95 14.45
N THR A 620 12.89 -2.88 15.77
CA THR A 620 13.37 -1.76 16.57
C THR A 620 14.46 -2.20 17.52
N ARG A 621 15.29 -1.23 17.94
CA ARG A 621 16.36 -1.40 18.92
C ARG A 621 16.24 -0.31 19.97
N GLU A 622 16.27 -0.69 21.24
CA GLU A 622 16.33 0.28 22.33
C GLU A 622 17.69 0.99 22.39
N ARG A 623 17.73 2.14 23.07
CA ARG A 623 18.88 3.03 23.14
C ARG A 623 20.17 2.33 23.57
#